data_AF-A0A358SND1-F1
#
_entry.id   AF-A0A358SND1-F1
#
_cell.length_a   1.000
_cell.length_b   1.000
_cell.length_c   1.000
_cell.angle_alpha   90.00
_cell.angle_beta   90.00
_cell.angle_gamma   90.00
#
_symmetry.space_group_name_H-M   'P 1'
#
loop_
_entity.id
_entity.type
_entity.pdbx_description
1 polymer ?
#
loop_
_entity_poly.entity_id
_entity_poly.type
_entity_poly.pdbx_seq_one_letter_code
_entity_poly.pdbx_strand_id
1 'polypeptide(L)'
;MEGETSMPSGPVFTSRLSGRQLLDGEGLAIGRVRDVVILPTAGGEPPWVLGLVVTLQRRQIFVNLGRIAEISVDGAHLKGGAVELRRFSRRTGEILASELYGQPAGTESVVDVGIVESERHRGGWEVSVLAIGHGRGRGSLRRHSPVIEPWDKYPELFKAGPLAEQLVQLREMHPTDLATAVEHMPAARRRQLAEALQDEELADVLEELPEQNQIRLLAGLGQERTASASASRRAPSSGPSSPRPRWPGGWPPTT
;
A
#
# COMPACT_ATOMS: atom_id res chain seq x y z
N MET A 1 -30.15 14.24 -11.15
CA MET A 1 -29.98 12.80 -11.47
C MET A 1 -28.64 12.42 -10.91
N GLU A 2 -28.70 11.92 -9.68
CA GLU A 2 -27.57 11.73 -8.79
C GLU A 2 -26.72 10.54 -9.24
N GLY A 3 -25.41 10.72 -9.15
CA GLY A 3 -24.43 9.70 -9.44
C GLY A 3 -24.43 8.66 -8.33
N GLU A 4 -24.79 7.43 -8.69
CA GLU A 4 -24.47 6.26 -7.93
C GLU A 4 -23.65 5.35 -8.85
N THR A 5 -22.34 5.42 -8.72
CA THR A 5 -21.45 4.37 -9.23
C THR A 5 -20.40 4.10 -8.17
N SER A 6 -20.88 3.77 -6.98
CA SER A 6 -20.13 2.93 -6.06
C SER A 6 -19.91 1.58 -6.76
N MET A 7 -18.66 1.24 -7.04
CA MET A 7 -18.32 -0.13 -7.45
C MET A 7 -18.64 -1.09 -6.29
N PRO A 8 -19.02 -2.35 -6.58
CA PRO A 8 -19.68 -3.22 -5.60
C PRO A 8 -18.77 -3.56 -4.43
N SER A 9 -19.38 -4.03 -3.35
CA SER A 9 -18.80 -4.64 -2.13
C SER A 9 -17.93 -5.88 -2.38
N GLY A 10 -17.07 -5.86 -3.40
CA GLY A 10 -16.23 -6.96 -3.86
C GLY A 10 -14.85 -6.49 -4.34
N PRO A 11 -13.94 -7.43 -4.62
CA PRO A 11 -12.54 -7.11 -4.88
C PRO A 11 -12.33 -6.28 -6.16
N VAL A 12 -11.45 -5.30 -6.07
CA VAL A 12 -10.97 -4.51 -7.20
C VAL A 12 -9.82 -5.25 -7.86
N PHE A 13 -9.99 -5.62 -9.12
CA PHE A 13 -8.94 -6.30 -9.89
C PHE A 13 -7.91 -5.30 -10.41
N THR A 14 -6.65 -5.53 -10.03
CA THR A 14 -5.51 -4.64 -10.32
C THR A 14 -5.24 -4.45 -11.81
N SER A 15 -5.55 -5.44 -12.66
CA SER A 15 -5.44 -5.27 -14.12
C SER A 15 -6.39 -4.20 -14.67
N ARG A 16 -7.54 -3.96 -13.99
CA ARG A 16 -8.51 -2.92 -14.36
C ARG A 16 -8.03 -1.52 -14.03
N LEU A 17 -7.09 -1.40 -13.09
CA LEU A 17 -6.46 -0.14 -12.70
C LEU A 17 -5.36 0.25 -13.66
N SER A 18 -4.61 -0.72 -14.19
CA SER A 18 -3.57 -0.46 -15.19
C SER A 18 -4.16 0.28 -16.39
N GLY A 19 -3.62 1.46 -16.66
CA GLY A 19 -4.05 2.33 -17.74
C GLY A 19 -5.18 3.29 -17.35
N ARG A 20 -5.75 3.24 -16.14
CA ARG A 20 -6.77 4.21 -15.69
C ARG A 20 -6.15 5.53 -15.24
N GLN A 21 -6.97 6.58 -15.19
CA GLN A 21 -6.50 7.91 -14.81
C GLN A 21 -6.28 7.98 -13.29
N LEU A 22 -5.28 8.75 -12.88
CA LEU A 22 -5.20 9.28 -11.53
C LEU A 22 -5.82 10.69 -11.59
N LEU A 23 -6.85 10.90 -10.78
CA LEU A 23 -7.60 12.15 -10.70
C LEU A 23 -7.27 12.85 -9.37
N ASP A 24 -7.17 14.18 -9.39
CA ASP A 24 -7.06 14.96 -8.16
C ASP A 24 -8.43 15.13 -7.45
N GLY A 25 -8.46 15.90 -6.37
CA GLY A 25 -9.69 16.15 -5.61
C GLY A 25 -10.78 16.91 -6.37
N GLU A 26 -10.42 17.57 -7.48
CA GLU A 26 -11.36 18.30 -8.36
C GLU A 26 -11.74 17.46 -9.60
N GLY A 27 -11.29 16.21 -9.67
CA GLY A 27 -11.54 15.32 -10.81
C GLY A 27 -10.64 15.58 -12.02
N LEU A 28 -9.60 16.40 -11.89
CA LEU A 28 -8.66 16.68 -12.98
C LEU A 28 -7.68 15.51 -13.14
N ALA A 29 -7.52 15.05 -14.39
CA ALA A 29 -6.57 14.00 -14.73
C ALA A 29 -5.13 14.49 -14.60
N ILE A 30 -4.42 13.96 -13.61
CA ILE A 30 -3.01 14.29 -13.37
C ILE A 30 -2.08 13.21 -13.93
N GLY A 31 -2.47 11.94 -13.92
CA GLY A 31 -1.58 10.86 -14.35
C GLY A 31 -2.32 9.61 -14.83
N ARG A 32 -1.56 8.55 -15.10
CA ARG A 32 -2.11 7.24 -15.46
C ARG A 32 -1.52 6.14 -14.60
N VAL A 33 -2.36 5.34 -13.96
CA VAL A 33 -1.95 4.20 -13.16
C VAL A 33 -1.24 3.19 -14.07
N ARG A 34 -0.07 2.75 -13.64
CA ARG A 34 0.78 1.80 -14.34
C ARG A 34 0.75 0.43 -13.69
N ASP A 35 0.78 0.41 -12.36
CA ASP A 35 0.88 -0.82 -11.58
C ASP A 35 0.41 -0.60 -10.14
N VAL A 36 0.34 -1.68 -9.38
CA VAL A 36 0.03 -1.69 -7.95
C VAL A 36 1.20 -2.31 -7.19
N VAL A 37 1.62 -1.67 -6.10
CA VAL A 37 2.71 -2.13 -5.24
C VAL A 37 2.14 -2.97 -4.10
N ILE A 38 2.56 -4.22 -4.02
CA ILE A 38 2.18 -5.19 -3.01
C ILE A 38 3.38 -5.46 -2.11
N LEU A 39 3.12 -5.57 -0.82
CA LEU A 39 4.08 -6.02 0.18
C LEU A 39 3.61 -7.35 0.76
N PRO A 40 4.37 -8.43 0.58
CA PRO A 40 4.19 -9.65 1.34
C PRO A 40 4.17 -9.39 2.84
N THR A 41 3.36 -10.14 3.56
CA THR A 41 3.26 -10.09 5.02
C THR A 41 3.77 -11.40 5.62
N ALA A 42 4.19 -11.36 6.88
CA ALA A 42 4.62 -12.57 7.58
C ALA A 42 3.42 -13.29 8.22
N GLY A 43 3.61 -14.56 8.57
CA GLY A 43 2.66 -15.27 9.45
C GLY A 43 1.33 -15.68 8.82
N GLY A 44 1.17 -15.59 7.49
CA GLY A 44 -0.05 -16.02 6.80
C GLY A 44 -1.17 -14.98 6.79
N GLU A 45 -0.87 -13.74 7.15
CA GLU A 45 -1.76 -12.60 6.89
C GLU A 45 -1.83 -12.28 5.39
N PRO A 46 -2.89 -11.60 4.91
CA PRO A 46 -2.99 -11.19 3.53
C PRO A 46 -1.88 -10.19 3.16
N PRO A 47 -1.29 -10.28 1.95
CA PRO A 47 -0.31 -9.30 1.46
C PRO A 47 -0.91 -7.89 1.43
N TRP A 48 -0.17 -6.92 1.93
CA TRP A 48 -0.60 -5.52 1.94
C TRP A 48 -0.45 -4.89 0.57
N VAL A 49 -1.35 -3.97 0.25
CA VAL A 49 -1.29 -3.16 -0.96
C VAL A 49 -0.91 -1.76 -0.52
N LEU A 50 0.32 -1.37 -0.86
CA LEU A 50 0.94 -0.13 -0.39
C LEU A 50 0.46 1.09 -1.17
N GLY A 51 0.31 0.95 -2.48
CA GLY A 51 0.12 2.10 -3.35
C GLY A 51 0.04 1.78 -4.82
N LEU A 52 -0.11 2.84 -5.62
CA LEU A 52 -0.15 2.81 -7.07
C LEU A 52 1.16 3.35 -7.64
N VAL A 53 1.67 2.69 -8.67
CA VAL A 53 2.69 3.29 -9.54
C VAL A 53 1.98 4.10 -10.60
N VAL A 54 2.25 5.40 -10.69
CA VAL A 54 1.56 6.31 -11.60
C VAL A 54 2.55 6.96 -12.55
N THR A 55 2.21 7.01 -13.83
CA THR A 55 2.96 7.76 -14.83
C THR A 55 2.46 9.19 -14.88
N LEU A 56 3.34 10.15 -14.59
CA LEU A 56 3.13 11.59 -14.62
C LEU A 56 4.25 12.24 -15.45
N GLN A 57 3.90 12.96 -16.52
CA GLN A 57 4.87 13.71 -17.35
C GLN A 57 6.14 12.92 -17.69
N ARG A 58 5.97 11.66 -18.14
CA ARG A 58 7.06 10.71 -18.51
C ARG A 58 7.90 10.18 -17.34
N ARG A 59 7.51 10.43 -16.10
CA ARG A 59 8.12 9.87 -14.89
C ARG A 59 7.13 8.92 -14.23
N GLN A 60 7.65 7.86 -13.62
CA GLN A 60 6.85 7.01 -12.74
C GLN A 60 7.03 7.50 -11.31
N ILE A 61 5.94 7.62 -10.57
CA ILE A 61 5.90 8.04 -9.17
C ILE A 61 5.11 7.02 -8.36
N PHE A 62 5.35 6.97 -7.05
CA PHE A 62 4.56 6.17 -6.12
C PHE A 62 3.48 7.02 -5.49
N VAL A 63 2.26 6.49 -5.38
CA VAL A 63 1.13 7.12 -4.70
C VAL A 63 0.61 6.16 -3.65
N ASN A 64 0.78 6.50 -2.37
CA ASN A 64 0.30 5.69 -1.26
C ASN A 64 -1.24 5.57 -1.30
N LEU A 65 -1.77 4.36 -1.05
CA LEU A 65 -3.22 4.10 -1.10
C LEU A 65 -4.03 4.84 -0.04
N GLY A 66 -3.43 5.18 1.10
CA GLY A 66 -4.02 6.06 2.10
C GLY A 66 -4.33 7.47 1.59
N ARG A 67 -3.69 7.91 0.49
CA ARG A 67 -4.02 9.17 -0.21
C ARG A 67 -5.10 9.00 -1.28
N ILE A 68 -5.48 7.78 -1.63
CA ILE A 68 -6.57 7.50 -2.56
C ILE A 68 -7.88 7.54 -1.78
N ALA A 69 -8.80 8.40 -2.22
CA ALA A 69 -10.15 8.51 -1.68
C ALA A 69 -11.02 7.34 -2.16
N GLU A 70 -10.87 7.00 -3.43
CA GLU A 70 -11.72 6.04 -4.11
C GLU A 70 -10.97 5.39 -5.27
N ILE A 71 -11.28 4.12 -5.53
CA ILE A 71 -10.90 3.42 -6.75
C ILE A 71 -12.18 3.02 -7.49
N SER A 72 -12.42 3.63 -8.63
CA SER A 72 -13.64 3.46 -9.43
C SER A 72 -13.32 3.03 -10.87
N VAL A 73 -14.38 2.91 -11.70
CA VAL A 73 -14.25 2.66 -13.14
C VAL A 73 -13.55 3.81 -13.88
N ASP A 74 -13.65 5.03 -13.35
CA ASP A 74 -13.07 6.24 -13.95
C ASP A 74 -11.59 6.37 -13.61
N GLY A 75 -11.18 5.84 -12.45
CA GLY A 75 -9.79 5.67 -12.08
C GLY A 75 -9.57 5.71 -10.58
N ALA A 76 -8.38 6.16 -10.17
CA ALA A 76 -8.05 6.37 -8.77
C ALA A 76 -8.19 7.86 -8.44
N HIS A 77 -9.00 8.20 -7.44
CA HIS A 77 -9.24 9.57 -7.00
C HIS A 77 -8.39 9.88 -5.78
N LEU A 78 -7.67 11.00 -5.77
CA LEU A 78 -6.97 11.46 -4.57
C LEU A 78 -7.94 12.07 -3.56
N LYS A 79 -7.62 11.92 -2.26
CA LYS A 79 -8.28 12.67 -1.16
C LYS A 79 -7.99 14.19 -1.22
N GLY A 80 -7.10 14.61 -2.12
CA GLY A 80 -6.59 15.98 -2.25
C GLY A 80 -5.11 16.10 -1.83
N GLY A 81 -4.55 17.29 -2.04
CA GLY A 81 -3.17 17.62 -1.66
C GLY A 81 -2.11 17.28 -2.72
N ALA A 82 -0.88 17.73 -2.47
CA ALA A 82 0.24 17.50 -3.37
C ALA A 82 0.70 16.03 -3.33
N VAL A 83 0.94 15.45 -4.51
CA VAL A 83 1.60 14.14 -4.64
C VAL A 83 3.11 14.34 -4.65
N GLU A 84 3.85 13.50 -3.94
CA GLU A 84 5.32 13.52 -4.03
C GLU A 84 5.75 13.07 -5.44
N LEU A 85 6.46 13.95 -6.15
CA LEU A 85 6.85 13.73 -7.54
C LEU A 85 8.14 12.91 -7.69
N ARG A 86 8.54 12.19 -6.63
CA ARG A 86 9.76 11.40 -6.61
C ARG A 86 9.65 10.24 -7.59
N ARG A 87 10.74 9.97 -8.31
CA ARG A 87 10.80 8.82 -9.20
C ARG A 87 10.58 7.54 -8.38
N PHE A 88 9.63 6.74 -8.82
CA PHE A 88 9.37 5.43 -8.28
C PHE A 88 10.63 4.56 -8.40
N SER A 89 11.00 3.94 -7.29
CA SER A 89 11.97 2.86 -7.23
C SER A 89 11.37 1.77 -6.36
N ARG A 90 11.16 0.59 -6.94
CA ARG A 90 10.68 -0.59 -6.21
C ARG A 90 11.67 -0.93 -5.10
N ARG A 91 11.17 -1.12 -3.89
CA ARG A 91 12.00 -1.45 -2.72
C ARG A 91 12.17 -2.96 -2.59
N THR A 92 13.17 -3.36 -1.83
CA THR A 92 13.44 -4.77 -1.54
C THR A 92 12.25 -5.39 -0.83
N GLY A 93 11.68 -6.43 -1.43
CA GLY A 93 10.52 -7.14 -0.91
C GLY A 93 9.17 -6.68 -1.44
N GLU A 94 9.11 -5.55 -2.13
CA GLU A 94 7.90 -5.15 -2.85
C GLU A 94 7.74 -5.96 -4.14
N ILE A 95 6.50 -6.32 -4.44
CA ILE A 95 6.08 -7.02 -5.66
C ILE A 95 5.17 -6.08 -6.43
N LEU A 96 5.38 -5.91 -7.74
CA LEU A 96 4.38 -5.27 -8.58
C LEU A 96 3.31 -6.30 -8.97
N ALA A 97 2.03 -5.92 -8.92
CA ALA A 97 0.93 -6.81 -9.28
C ALA A 97 1.12 -7.41 -10.69
N SER A 98 1.69 -6.64 -11.63
CA SER A 98 1.98 -7.14 -12.97
C SER A 98 3.00 -8.28 -13.05
N GLU A 99 3.86 -8.44 -12.05
CA GLU A 99 4.83 -9.55 -11.96
C GLU A 99 4.16 -10.87 -11.62
N LEU A 100 2.99 -10.80 -10.95
CA LEU A 100 2.20 -11.97 -10.60
C LEU A 100 1.42 -12.51 -11.81
N TYR A 101 1.08 -11.66 -12.79
CA TYR A 101 0.34 -12.10 -13.96
C TYR A 101 1.14 -13.12 -14.79
N GLY A 102 0.51 -14.24 -15.11
CA GLY A 102 1.11 -15.36 -15.83
C GLY A 102 1.97 -16.28 -14.96
N GLN A 103 2.16 -15.99 -13.67
CA GLN A 103 2.84 -16.91 -12.77
C GLN A 103 2.04 -18.20 -12.61
N PRO A 104 2.69 -19.38 -12.52
CA PRO A 104 2.00 -20.64 -12.30
C PRO A 104 1.24 -20.67 -10.98
N ALA A 105 -0.02 -21.10 -11.02
CA ALA A 105 -0.89 -21.33 -9.87
C ALA A 105 -1.51 -22.72 -10.03
N GLY A 106 -0.85 -23.74 -9.46
CA GLY A 106 -1.19 -25.14 -9.69
C GLY A 106 -0.99 -25.55 -11.16
N THR A 107 -2.09 -25.89 -11.85
CA THR A 107 -2.07 -26.26 -13.28
C THR A 107 -2.42 -25.11 -14.23
N GLU A 108 -2.82 -23.97 -13.67
CA GLU A 108 -3.19 -22.77 -14.40
C GLU A 108 -2.22 -21.62 -14.08
N SER A 109 -2.56 -20.40 -14.46
CA SER A 109 -1.75 -19.21 -14.22
C SER A 109 -2.58 -18.07 -13.64
N VAL A 110 -1.94 -17.18 -12.90
CA VAL A 110 -2.59 -15.96 -12.41
C VAL A 110 -2.96 -15.07 -13.60
N VAL A 111 -4.24 -14.75 -13.73
CA VAL A 111 -4.78 -13.81 -14.72
C VAL A 111 -4.86 -12.40 -14.15
N ASP A 112 -5.20 -12.28 -12.87
CA ASP A 112 -5.42 -11.00 -12.19
C ASP A 112 -5.30 -11.14 -10.67
N VAL A 113 -5.07 -10.01 -10.00
CA VAL A 113 -4.97 -9.93 -8.53
C VAL A 113 -6.08 -9.01 -8.04
N GLY A 114 -6.92 -9.50 -7.13
CA GLY A 114 -8.02 -8.77 -6.51
C GLY A 114 -7.64 -8.20 -5.15
N ILE A 115 -7.85 -6.90 -4.97
CA ILE A 115 -7.54 -6.16 -3.74
C ILE A 115 -8.82 -5.60 -3.11
N VAL A 116 -8.82 -5.46 -1.79
CA VAL A 116 -9.93 -4.90 -0.99
C VAL A 116 -9.39 -3.94 0.05
N GLU A 117 -10.25 -3.07 0.57
CA GLU A 117 -9.93 -2.31 1.78
C GLU A 117 -9.85 -3.29 2.96
N SER A 118 -8.79 -3.16 3.76
CA SER A 118 -8.52 -4.06 4.88
C SER A 118 -9.46 -3.74 6.03
N GLU A 119 -10.19 -4.75 6.52
CA GLU A 119 -10.96 -4.62 7.77
C GLU A 119 -10.03 -4.62 9.01
N ARG A 120 -8.82 -5.16 8.86
CA ARG A 120 -7.83 -5.33 9.93
C ARG A 120 -7.02 -4.06 10.16
N HIS A 121 -6.71 -3.34 9.08
CA HIS A 121 -5.90 -2.13 9.09
C HIS A 121 -6.70 -0.97 8.53
N ARG A 122 -7.12 -0.04 9.40
CA ARG A 122 -7.92 1.13 8.99
C ARG A 122 -7.23 1.92 7.89
N GLY A 123 -7.87 2.06 6.74
CA GLY A 123 -7.34 2.79 5.58
C GLY A 123 -6.22 2.06 4.84
N GLY A 124 -5.95 0.80 5.19
CA GLY A 124 -5.06 -0.10 4.48
C GLY A 124 -5.82 -0.87 3.39
N TRP A 125 -5.08 -1.40 2.43
CA TRP A 125 -5.61 -2.29 1.40
C TRP A 125 -4.84 -3.60 1.45
N GLU A 126 -5.50 -4.70 1.11
CA GLU A 126 -4.92 -6.03 1.13
C GLU A 126 -5.35 -6.85 -0.09
N VAL A 127 -4.52 -7.83 -0.46
CA VAL A 127 -4.86 -8.80 -1.49
C VAL A 127 -5.82 -9.82 -0.88
N SER A 128 -6.98 -10.02 -1.51
CA SER A 128 -7.99 -10.97 -1.02
C SER A 128 -8.14 -12.19 -1.92
N VAL A 129 -8.06 -12.01 -3.23
CA VAL A 129 -8.32 -13.09 -4.20
C VAL A 129 -7.38 -13.01 -5.40
N LEU A 130 -7.21 -14.14 -6.08
CA LEU A 130 -6.56 -14.25 -7.37
C LEU A 130 -7.57 -14.74 -8.40
N ALA A 131 -7.57 -14.15 -9.60
CA ALA A 131 -8.23 -14.74 -10.74
C ALA A 131 -7.25 -15.69 -11.41
N ILE A 132 -7.55 -16.98 -11.41
CA ILE A 132 -6.72 -18.04 -11.98
C ILE A 132 -7.35 -18.51 -13.29
N GLY A 133 -6.52 -18.74 -14.30
CA GLY A 133 -6.98 -19.19 -15.60
C GLY A 133 -5.86 -19.57 -16.54
N HIS A 134 -6.22 -20.11 -17.68
CA HIS A 134 -5.28 -20.40 -18.75
C HIS A 134 -4.77 -19.08 -19.35
N GLY A 135 -3.46 -18.86 -19.32
CA GLY A 135 -2.82 -17.73 -19.99
C GLY A 135 -3.17 -17.67 -21.48
N ARG A 136 -2.95 -16.50 -22.12
CA ARG A 136 -3.23 -16.26 -23.56
C ARG A 136 -2.28 -17.04 -24.50
N GLY A 137 -2.13 -18.35 -24.31
CA GLY A 137 -1.29 -19.26 -25.10
C GLY A 137 -2.08 -20.04 -26.16
N ARG A 138 -1.50 -20.15 -27.36
CA ARG A 138 -2.04 -20.77 -28.58
C ARG A 138 -2.68 -22.15 -28.33
N GLY A 139 -3.95 -22.31 -28.71
CA GLY A 139 -4.50 -23.61 -29.13
C GLY A 139 -5.78 -24.09 -28.43
N SER A 140 -6.21 -23.52 -27.30
CA SER A 140 -7.43 -24.00 -26.63
C SER A 140 -8.68 -23.21 -27.05
N LEU A 141 -9.56 -23.88 -27.81
CA LEU A 141 -10.88 -23.40 -28.23
C LEU A 141 -11.90 -23.32 -27.07
N ARG A 142 -11.49 -23.55 -25.81
CA ARG A 142 -12.31 -23.30 -24.63
C ARG A 142 -11.73 -22.13 -23.83
N ARG A 143 -12.31 -20.94 -24.03
CA ARG A 143 -12.19 -19.84 -23.05
C ARG A 143 -12.96 -20.26 -21.79
N HIS A 144 -12.28 -20.91 -20.86
CA HIS A 144 -12.79 -20.98 -19.50
C HIS A 144 -12.67 -19.58 -18.90
N SER A 145 -13.78 -19.06 -18.35
CA SER A 145 -13.75 -17.85 -17.54
C SER A 145 -12.79 -18.07 -16.37
N PRO A 146 -11.96 -17.09 -16.00
CA PRO A 146 -11.08 -17.21 -14.85
C PRO A 146 -11.86 -17.60 -13.59
N VAL A 147 -11.32 -18.51 -12.81
CA VAL A 147 -11.86 -18.91 -11.50
C VAL A 147 -11.27 -17.97 -10.46
N ILE A 148 -12.11 -17.43 -9.58
CA ILE A 148 -11.66 -16.57 -8.48
C ILE A 148 -11.38 -17.49 -7.29
N GLU A 149 -10.14 -17.45 -6.81
CA GLU A 149 -9.70 -18.24 -5.66
C GLU A 149 -9.10 -17.33 -4.59
N PRO A 150 -9.25 -17.67 -3.30
CA PRO A 150 -8.56 -16.97 -2.21
C PRO A 150 -7.04 -16.90 -2.42
N TRP A 151 -6.43 -15.79 -2.00
CA TRP A 151 -4.98 -15.59 -2.14
C TRP A 151 -4.16 -16.64 -1.36
N ASP A 152 -4.68 -17.09 -0.21
CA ASP A 152 -4.02 -18.00 0.75
C ASP A 152 -3.89 -19.44 0.25
N LYS A 153 -4.51 -19.76 -0.89
CA LYS A 153 -4.30 -21.00 -1.63
C LYS A 153 -2.96 -21.04 -2.36
N TYR A 154 -2.39 -19.87 -2.67
CA TYR A 154 -1.12 -19.71 -3.39
C TYR A 154 -0.16 -18.74 -2.67
N PRO A 155 0.17 -18.97 -1.38
CA PRO A 155 0.98 -18.05 -0.59
C PRO A 155 2.42 -17.96 -1.12
N GLU A 156 2.90 -18.97 -1.86
CA GLU A 156 4.21 -18.97 -2.51
C GLU A 156 4.38 -17.86 -3.55
N LEU A 157 3.30 -17.38 -4.17
CA LEU A 157 3.34 -16.27 -5.13
C LEU A 157 3.73 -14.95 -4.46
N PHE A 158 3.55 -14.85 -3.15
CA PHE A 158 3.84 -13.66 -2.35
C PHE A 158 5.09 -13.85 -1.48
N LYS A 159 5.93 -14.86 -1.72
CA LYS A 159 7.18 -14.97 -0.97
C LYS A 159 8.22 -14.01 -1.51
N ALA A 160 8.57 -13.00 -0.73
CA ALA A 160 9.80 -12.26 -0.96
C ALA A 160 10.99 -13.13 -0.52
N GLY A 161 12.15 -13.07 -1.19
CA GLY A 161 13.30 -13.89 -0.77
C GLY A 161 13.67 -13.71 0.72
N PRO A 162 14.48 -14.58 1.34
CA PRO A 162 14.68 -14.62 2.80
C PRO A 162 15.06 -13.27 3.44
N LEU A 163 15.83 -12.45 2.70
CA LEU A 163 16.22 -11.12 3.14
C LEU A 163 15.03 -10.16 3.25
N ALA A 164 14.09 -10.25 2.32
CA ALA A 164 12.91 -9.42 2.22
C ALA A 164 11.81 -9.87 3.19
N GLU A 165 11.62 -11.18 3.41
CA GLU A 165 10.78 -11.71 4.50
C GLU A 165 11.20 -11.14 5.86
N GLN A 166 12.50 -11.13 6.16
CA GLN A 166 12.99 -10.53 7.40
C GLN A 166 12.77 -9.01 7.45
N LEU A 167 12.77 -8.31 6.31
CA LEU A 167 12.50 -6.87 6.29
C LEU A 167 11.00 -6.59 6.48
N VAL A 168 10.13 -7.41 5.89
CA VAL A 168 8.69 -7.39 6.11
C VAL A 168 8.36 -7.59 7.59
N GLN A 169 8.92 -8.64 8.21
CA GLN A 169 8.71 -8.92 9.63
C GLN A 169 9.10 -7.73 10.51
N LEU A 170 10.21 -7.06 10.18
CA LEU A 170 10.64 -5.86 10.90
C LEU A 170 9.64 -4.70 10.71
N ARG A 171 9.05 -4.54 9.52
CA ARG A 171 8.06 -3.49 9.23
C ARG A 171 6.72 -3.70 9.93
N GLU A 172 6.35 -4.95 10.18
CA GLU A 172 5.13 -5.29 10.91
C GLU A 172 5.25 -5.11 12.44
N MET A 173 6.47 -4.96 12.96
CA MET A 173 6.69 -4.68 14.38
C MET A 173 6.14 -3.31 14.78
N HIS A 174 5.67 -3.20 16.02
CA HIS A 174 5.30 -1.89 16.58
C HIS A 174 6.50 -0.92 16.50
N PRO A 175 6.31 0.37 16.19
CA PRO A 175 7.40 1.34 16.04
C PRO A 175 8.41 1.34 17.20
N THR A 176 7.93 1.22 18.45
CA THR A 176 8.77 1.13 19.65
C THR A 176 9.64 -0.15 19.69
N ASP A 177 9.09 -1.29 19.30
CA ASP A 177 9.83 -2.56 19.24
C ASP A 177 10.85 -2.53 18.10
N LEU A 178 10.47 -1.97 16.96
CA LEU A 178 11.34 -1.78 15.81
C LEU A 178 12.49 -0.83 16.15
N ALA A 179 12.22 0.27 16.86
CA ALA A 179 13.24 1.20 17.35
C ALA A 179 14.27 0.48 18.23
N THR A 180 13.81 -0.34 19.19
CA THR A 180 14.67 -1.16 20.05
C THR A 180 15.53 -2.15 19.26
N ALA A 181 14.95 -2.80 18.25
CA ALA A 181 15.66 -3.71 17.36
C ALA A 181 16.72 -2.99 16.51
N VAL A 182 16.42 -1.77 16.05
CA VAL A 182 17.33 -0.92 15.26
C VAL A 182 18.57 -0.54 16.06
N GLU A 183 18.48 -0.32 17.38
CA GLU A 183 19.64 0.07 18.20
C GLU A 183 20.77 -0.97 18.16
N HIS A 184 20.40 -2.24 18.15
CA HIS A 184 21.32 -3.38 18.20
C HIS A 184 21.73 -3.87 16.80
N MET A 185 21.25 -3.21 15.75
CA MET A 185 21.38 -3.69 14.38
C MET A 185 22.68 -3.20 13.68
N PRO A 186 23.38 -4.08 12.93
CA PRO A 186 24.54 -3.67 12.12
C PRO A 186 24.20 -2.57 11.12
N ALA A 187 25.17 -1.70 10.79
CA ALA A 187 24.93 -0.54 9.92
C ALA A 187 24.38 -0.91 8.52
N ALA A 188 24.86 -2.00 7.93
CA ALA A 188 24.36 -2.50 6.65
C ALA A 188 22.88 -2.91 6.73
N ARG A 189 22.48 -3.56 7.84
CA ARG A 189 21.10 -4.02 8.04
C ARG A 189 20.15 -2.87 8.33
N ARG A 190 20.60 -1.86 9.10
CA ARG A 190 19.86 -0.60 9.29
C ARG A 190 19.61 0.14 7.99
N ARG A 191 20.61 0.17 7.09
CA ARG A 191 20.44 0.77 5.76
C ARG A 191 19.39 0.03 4.94
N GLN A 192 19.43 -1.29 4.92
CA GLN A 192 18.44 -2.12 4.23
C GLN A 192 17.02 -1.91 4.79
N LEU A 193 16.88 -1.80 6.12
CA LEU A 193 15.61 -1.48 6.76
C LEU A 193 15.12 -0.09 6.39
N ALA A 194 15.99 0.92 6.52
CA ALA A 194 15.67 2.28 6.15
C ALA A 194 15.24 2.35 4.67
N GLU A 195 15.94 1.68 3.76
CA GLU A 195 15.57 1.52 2.34
C GLU A 195 14.20 0.88 2.12
N ALA A 196 13.80 -0.07 2.96
CA ALA A 196 12.52 -0.75 2.87
C ALA A 196 11.31 0.06 3.38
N LEU A 197 11.50 0.94 4.38
CA LEU A 197 10.40 1.70 5.04
C LEU A 197 9.84 2.85 4.19
N GLN A 198 8.53 3.08 4.20
CA GLN A 198 7.91 4.31 3.67
C GLN A 198 8.33 5.54 4.46
N ASP A 199 8.14 6.71 3.88
CA ASP A 199 8.64 7.93 4.52
C ASP A 199 7.81 8.25 5.78
N GLU A 200 6.53 7.88 5.77
CA GLU A 200 5.63 7.85 6.94
C GLU A 200 6.08 6.79 7.97
N GLU A 201 6.25 5.52 7.57
CA GLU A 201 6.71 4.45 8.47
C GLU A 201 8.09 4.78 9.08
N LEU A 202 8.99 5.34 8.28
CA LEU A 202 10.30 5.78 8.71
C LEU A 202 10.21 6.95 9.69
N ALA A 203 9.27 7.88 9.47
CA ALA A 203 9.04 9.00 10.38
C ALA A 203 8.59 8.50 11.76
N ASP A 204 7.64 7.54 11.80
CA ASP A 204 7.15 6.94 13.04
C ASP A 204 8.28 6.25 13.82
N VAL A 205 9.09 5.43 13.14
CA VAL A 205 10.25 4.75 13.76
C VAL A 205 11.28 5.77 14.26
N LEU A 206 11.50 6.84 13.50
CA LEU A 206 12.45 7.88 13.89
C LEU A 206 11.96 8.70 15.09
N GLU A 207 10.65 8.82 15.32
CA GLU A 207 10.07 9.47 16.50
C GLU A 207 10.37 8.70 17.78
N GLU A 208 10.34 7.38 17.71
CA GLU A 208 10.62 6.47 18.82
C GLU A 208 12.13 6.30 19.11
N LEU A 209 13.01 6.61 18.15
CA LEU A 209 14.45 6.43 18.28
C LEU A 209 15.15 7.59 19.01
N PRO A 210 16.18 7.34 19.85
CA PRO A 210 17.07 8.39 20.36
C PRO A 210 17.80 9.14 19.23
N GLU A 211 18.05 10.45 19.39
CA GLU A 211 18.66 11.31 18.35
C GLU A 211 19.92 10.71 17.69
N GLN A 212 20.81 10.12 18.49
CA GLN A 212 22.04 9.51 17.97
C GLN A 212 21.76 8.34 17.02
N ASN A 213 20.69 7.58 17.27
CA ASN A 213 20.29 6.46 16.43
C ASN A 213 19.49 6.92 15.20
N GLN A 214 18.74 8.02 15.31
CA GLN A 214 18.11 8.67 14.15
C GLN A 214 19.15 9.08 13.10
N ILE A 215 20.24 9.74 13.52
CA ILE A 215 21.32 10.15 12.63
C ILE A 215 21.93 8.93 11.93
N ARG A 216 22.15 7.83 12.66
CA ARG A 216 22.75 6.61 12.10
C ARG A 216 21.81 5.89 11.13
N LEU A 217 20.49 5.94 11.35
CA LEU A 217 19.49 5.37 10.44
C LEU A 217 19.38 6.23 9.16
N LEU A 218 19.43 7.57 9.30
CA LEU A 218 19.36 8.52 8.20
C LEU A 218 20.66 8.62 7.38
N ALA A 219 21.83 8.36 7.97
CA ALA A 219 23.13 8.47 7.30
C ALA A 219 23.31 7.51 6.11
N GLY A 220 22.47 6.48 6.00
CA GLY A 220 22.42 5.57 4.86
C GLY A 220 21.49 6.02 3.73
N LEU A 221 20.72 7.10 3.91
CA LEU A 221 19.69 7.55 2.99
C LEU A 221 20.15 8.77 2.18
N GLY A 222 19.66 8.89 0.94
CA GLY A 222 19.89 10.09 0.14
C GLY A 222 19.21 11.34 0.73
N GLN A 223 19.81 12.52 0.51
CA GLN A 223 19.34 13.81 1.07
C GLN A 223 17.83 14.07 0.87
N GLU A 224 17.30 13.77 -0.32
CA GLU A 224 15.88 13.97 -0.63
C GLU A 224 14.97 13.18 0.31
N ARG A 225 15.35 11.95 0.66
CA ARG A 225 14.53 11.08 1.50
C ARG A 225 14.64 11.44 2.97
N THR A 226 15.83 11.82 3.43
CA THR A 226 16.03 12.36 4.77
C THR A 226 15.12 13.57 4.99
N ALA A 227 14.98 14.44 3.99
CA ALA A 227 14.06 15.58 4.03
C ALA A 227 12.59 15.14 4.09
N SER A 228 12.14 14.21 3.23
CA SER A 228 10.75 13.73 3.23
C SER A 228 10.35 13.09 4.57
N ALA A 229 11.15 12.17 5.11
CA ALA A 229 10.86 11.53 6.40
C ALA A 229 10.84 12.55 7.56
N SER A 230 11.73 13.55 7.53
CA SER A 230 11.74 14.63 8.53
C SER A 230 10.52 15.55 8.41
N ALA A 231 10.03 15.78 7.20
CA ALA A 231 8.81 16.55 6.95
C ALA A 231 7.57 15.81 7.42
N SER A 232 7.47 14.49 7.14
CA SER A 232 6.38 13.64 7.63
C SER A 232 6.30 13.63 9.15
N ARG A 233 7.44 13.58 9.86
CA ARG A 233 7.46 13.66 11.33
C ARG A 233 6.89 14.98 11.90
N ARG A 234 7.00 16.08 11.16
CA ARG A 234 6.49 17.40 11.61
C ARG A 234 5.02 17.60 11.29
N ALA A 235 4.44 16.79 10.42
CA ALA A 235 3.01 16.84 10.16
C ALA A 235 2.28 16.13 11.31
N PRO A 236 1.29 16.76 11.98
CA PRO A 236 0.49 16.03 12.95
C PRO A 236 -0.24 14.89 12.22
N SER A 237 -0.13 13.67 12.74
CA SER A 237 -1.00 12.57 12.35
C SER A 237 -2.44 13.00 12.67
N SER A 238 -3.18 13.42 11.66
CA SER A 238 -4.56 13.88 11.81
C SER A 238 -5.47 12.69 12.06
N GLY A 239 -5.43 12.18 13.29
CA GLY A 239 -6.52 11.38 13.83
C GLY A 239 -7.79 12.24 13.93
N PRO A 240 -8.98 11.71 13.62
CA PRO A 240 -10.20 12.48 13.76
C PRO A 240 -10.45 12.77 15.25
N SER A 241 -10.15 14.00 15.66
CA SER A 241 -10.63 14.58 16.90
C SER A 241 -12.16 14.57 16.86
N SER A 242 -12.78 13.57 17.46
CA SER A 242 -14.23 13.56 17.68
C SER A 242 -14.57 14.74 18.59
N PRO A 243 -15.40 15.72 18.15
CA PRO A 243 -15.94 16.68 19.09
C PRO A 243 -16.97 15.94 19.94
N ARG A 244 -16.66 15.76 21.23
CA ARG A 244 -17.64 15.32 22.23
C ARG A 244 -18.85 16.26 22.17
N PRO A 245 -20.09 15.76 21.97
CA PRO A 245 -21.26 16.60 22.13
C PRO A 245 -21.40 16.98 23.62
N ARG A 246 -21.33 18.28 23.91
CA ARG A 246 -21.80 18.84 25.18
C ARG A 246 -23.32 18.64 25.24
N TRP A 247 -23.77 17.69 26.03
CA TRP A 247 -25.17 17.64 26.46
C TRP A 247 -25.46 18.85 27.36
N PRO A 248 -26.47 19.69 27.05
CA PRO A 248 -26.99 20.61 28.04
C PRO A 248 -27.90 19.82 28.98
N GLY A 249 -27.50 19.73 30.25
CA GLY A 249 -28.33 19.18 31.31
C GLY A 249 -29.56 20.04 31.59
N GLY A 250 -30.58 19.41 32.15
CA GLY A 250 -31.69 20.09 32.83
C GLY A 250 -33.06 19.55 32.47
N TRP A 251 -33.46 18.45 33.09
CA TRP A 251 -34.88 18.19 33.35
C TRP A 251 -35.25 18.94 34.65
N PRO A 252 -36.31 19.76 34.68
CA PRO A 252 -36.95 20.11 35.94
C PRO A 252 -38.11 19.13 36.25
N PRO A 253 -38.39 18.85 37.53
CA PRO A 253 -39.43 17.93 37.94
C PRO A 253 -40.83 18.58 38.00
N THR A 254 -41.82 17.71 37.81
CA THR A 254 -43.20 17.64 38.33
C THR A 254 -43.87 18.91 38.88
N THR A 255 -45.04 19.25 38.32
CA THR A 255 -46.27 19.49 39.09
C THR A 255 -47.46 19.07 38.25
#